data_AF-A0A2D6L9S7-F1
#
_entry.id   AF-A0A2D6L9S7-F1
#
_cell.length_a   1.000
_cell.length_b   1.000
_cell.length_c   1.000
_cell.angle_alpha   90.00
_cell.angle_beta   90.00
_cell.angle_gamma   90.00
#
_symmetry.space_group_name_H-M   'P 1'
#
loop_
_entity.id
_entity.type
_entity.pdbx_description
1 polymer ?
#
loop_
_entity_poly.entity_id
_entity_poly.type
_entity_poly.pdbx_seq_one_letter_code
_entity_poly.pdbx_strand_id
1 'polypeptide(L)'
;MSEFLLNFIYNPATAIGIASVALIVSLYVLYMHRVPEAYAEKENIDIEKIIALTKDGALNTGILRLGLAVLFVGGIFFVQGQVTDNTYGNKIEHIGVTFEKTIAAIVAIQSETSTTSDMVTEEADEDAVEVASDPLPSVPEPEPEPVVFIEPIIIPEPEPIIVVPEPAPEPEPEVIEAQGPAPDFTVYALSRFGTTLEEGNVTSFSVVVLNDGEEDVHTPFNSQLFIDEFNDGIIDVYRKRIQTPLIMSEGEDTKIWKSAWAQKAGTHRVEVCTDVDNVILETNEKNNCTSIIFEVKGPSESGDLVVEQILITPQQPSIGERVLFFAHIKNIANTKVGGSYVDLYVDNLLRGRQYVTSILGGTFEEVEWNGLWRASATGSYEYTICADGKKEVSEANEENNCSSGTITISE
;
A
#
# COMPACT_ATOMS: atom_id res chain seq x y z
N MET A 1 37.04 46.93 -8.34
CA MET A 1 38.21 47.20 -9.21
C MET A 1 39.19 46.06 -9.03
N SER A 2 39.88 45.64 -10.10
CA SER A 2 41.10 44.81 -10.13
C SER A 2 41.03 43.48 -9.34
N GLU A 3 40.88 42.31 -9.98
CA GLU A 3 41.93 41.60 -10.76
C GLU A 3 43.28 41.48 -10.04
N PHE A 4 43.81 40.26 -9.92
CA PHE A 4 45.11 39.86 -10.49
C PHE A 4 45.40 38.33 -10.37
N LEU A 5 45.88 37.74 -11.50
CA LEU A 5 46.79 36.58 -11.69
C LEU A 5 46.21 35.14 -11.72
N LEU A 6 46.73 34.18 -12.51
CA LEU A 6 47.60 34.19 -13.73
C LEU A 6 47.49 32.83 -14.46
N ASN A 7 47.95 32.75 -15.71
CA ASN A 7 48.07 31.54 -16.54
C ASN A 7 48.91 30.37 -15.96
N PHE A 8 48.48 29.15 -16.33
CA PHE A 8 49.25 27.95 -16.73
C PHE A 8 50.77 27.86 -16.47
N ILE A 9 51.22 26.71 -15.94
CA ILE A 9 52.19 25.79 -16.62
C ILE A 9 52.38 24.44 -15.85
N TYR A 10 52.35 23.34 -16.62
CA TYR A 10 52.89 21.96 -16.37
C TYR A 10 52.47 21.07 -15.18
N ASN A 11 51.91 19.90 -15.55
CA ASN A 11 52.08 18.56 -14.94
C ASN A 11 53.49 18.01 -15.36
N PRO A 12 54.20 17.07 -14.68
CA PRO A 12 53.64 16.07 -13.76
C PRO A 12 54.47 15.58 -12.54
N ALA A 13 53.80 14.72 -11.77
CA ALA A 13 54.32 13.66 -10.88
C ALA A 13 54.82 14.00 -9.44
N THR A 14 54.28 13.20 -8.50
CA THR A 14 54.77 12.90 -7.14
C THR A 14 55.04 14.05 -6.16
N ALA A 15 54.04 14.36 -5.32
CA ALA A 15 54.26 14.73 -3.91
C ALA A 15 53.02 14.44 -3.05
N ILE A 16 53.21 13.74 -1.93
CA ILE A 16 52.25 13.65 -0.83
C ILE A 16 52.31 14.97 -0.05
N GLY A 17 51.19 15.66 0.21
CA GLY A 17 51.25 16.90 0.99
C GLY A 17 49.98 17.76 1.16
N ILE A 18 49.09 17.34 2.06
CA ILE A 18 48.21 18.22 2.90
C ILE A 18 47.07 19.01 2.22
N ALA A 19 45.89 18.35 2.16
CA ALA A 19 44.53 18.81 2.51
C ALA A 19 43.98 20.21 2.15
N SER A 20 42.79 20.22 1.50
CA SER A 20 41.56 20.90 2.01
C SER A 20 40.26 20.55 1.23
N VAL A 21 39.29 19.94 1.93
CA VAL A 21 37.81 20.06 1.85
C VAL A 21 37.09 20.18 0.49
N ALA A 22 36.30 19.15 0.12
CA ALA A 22 34.85 19.21 -0.25
C ALA A 22 34.35 17.87 -0.86
N LEU A 23 33.08 17.52 -0.65
CA LEU A 23 32.45 16.25 -1.07
C LEU A 23 31.09 16.48 -1.74
N ILE A 24 30.80 15.80 -2.87
CA ILE A 24 29.47 15.77 -3.50
C ILE A 24 29.11 14.35 -3.96
N VAL A 25 27.82 14.02 -3.81
CA VAL A 25 27.16 12.72 -4.03
C VAL A 25 26.79 12.49 -5.50
N SER A 26 26.80 11.23 -5.94
CA SER A 26 26.15 10.78 -7.18
C SER A 26 25.41 9.47 -6.95
N LEU A 27 24.11 9.45 -7.28
CA LEU A 27 23.26 8.26 -7.28
C LEU A 27 22.78 8.04 -8.72
N TYR A 28 23.12 6.91 -9.32
CA TYR A 28 22.75 6.58 -10.70
C TYR A 28 21.49 5.70 -10.71
N VAL A 29 20.48 6.11 -11.47
CA VAL A 29 19.26 5.32 -11.70
C VAL A 29 19.44 4.53 -13.00
N LEU A 30 19.24 3.21 -12.97
CA LEU A 30 18.78 2.37 -14.09
C LEU A 30 18.79 0.89 -13.70
N TYR A 31 17.62 0.26 -13.53
CA TYR A 31 17.18 -0.80 -14.44
C TYR A 31 15.72 -1.22 -14.19
N MET A 32 14.94 -1.38 -15.26
CA MET A 32 13.62 -2.02 -15.26
C MET A 32 13.60 -3.15 -16.30
N HIS A 33 13.36 -4.37 -15.82
CA HIS A 33 12.85 -5.55 -16.53
C HIS A 33 13.66 -6.26 -17.67
N ARG A 34 13.80 -7.59 -17.45
CA ARG A 34 14.08 -8.73 -18.38
C ARG A 34 15.52 -9.09 -18.84
N VAL A 35 16.12 -10.02 -18.06
CA VAL A 35 16.92 -11.24 -18.45
C VAL A 35 18.30 -11.02 -19.14
N PRO A 36 19.39 -11.80 -18.84
CA PRO A 36 19.56 -13.03 -18.02
C PRO A 36 20.58 -12.92 -16.85
N GLU A 37 20.81 -14.02 -16.14
CA GLU A 37 21.83 -14.18 -15.09
C GLU A 37 23.28 -14.05 -15.59
N ALA A 38 24.08 -13.19 -14.92
CA ALA A 38 25.53 -13.36 -14.76
C ALA A 38 26.07 -12.38 -13.69
N TYR A 39 26.66 -12.90 -12.61
CA TYR A 39 27.47 -12.18 -11.60
C TYR A 39 26.88 -10.91 -10.95
N ALA A 40 26.02 -11.10 -9.95
CA ALA A 40 25.79 -10.12 -8.90
C ALA A 40 26.72 -10.40 -7.69
N GLU A 41 27.96 -9.90 -7.72
CA GLU A 41 28.82 -9.89 -6.52
C GLU A 41 28.57 -8.64 -5.67
N LYS A 42 28.73 -8.84 -4.35
CA LYS A 42 28.62 -7.81 -3.31
C LYS A 42 29.51 -6.60 -3.61
N GLU A 43 29.02 -5.41 -3.29
CA GLU A 43 29.86 -4.48 -2.53
C GLU A 43 29.03 -3.81 -1.41
N ASN A 44 29.59 -3.87 -0.20
CA ASN A 44 28.94 -3.41 1.02
C ASN A 44 29.17 -1.89 1.17
N ILE A 45 28.23 -1.15 1.77
CA ILE A 45 28.50 0.25 2.13
C ILE A 45 29.54 0.24 3.26
N ASP A 46 30.77 0.61 2.90
CA ASP A 46 31.91 0.62 3.79
C ASP A 46 31.81 1.81 4.77
N ILE A 47 31.31 1.53 5.98
CA ILE A 47 31.11 2.53 7.04
C ILE A 47 32.44 3.20 7.45
N GLU A 48 33.59 2.52 7.30
CA GLU A 48 34.89 3.13 7.60
C GLU A 48 35.22 4.29 6.65
N LYS A 49 34.75 4.25 5.39
CA LYS A 49 34.92 5.38 4.44
C LYS A 49 34.06 6.61 4.78
N ILE A 50 32.95 6.45 5.50
CA ILE A 50 32.14 7.58 5.98
C ILE A 50 32.81 8.22 7.20
N ILE A 51 33.37 7.41 8.10
CA ILE A 51 34.13 7.88 9.27
C ILE A 51 35.43 8.59 8.84
N ALA A 52 36.03 8.20 7.71
CA ALA A 52 37.27 8.80 7.18
C ALA A 52 37.15 10.29 6.72
N LEU A 53 35.96 10.91 6.78
CA LEU A 53 35.77 12.32 6.44
C LEU A 53 36.09 13.30 7.58
N THR A 54 36.31 12.82 8.80
CA THR A 54 36.80 13.62 9.93
C THR A 54 38.18 13.14 10.36
N LYS A 55 39.22 13.93 10.06
CA LYS A 55 40.62 13.47 10.14
C LYS A 55 41.09 13.04 11.55
N ASP A 56 40.40 13.47 12.61
CA ASP A 56 40.73 13.16 14.00
C ASP A 56 39.49 12.78 14.84
N GLY A 57 38.42 12.24 14.23
CA GLY A 57 37.28 11.64 14.95
C GLY A 57 36.41 12.58 15.80
N ALA A 58 36.57 13.91 15.67
CA ALA A 58 35.80 14.91 16.40
C ALA A 58 34.91 15.75 15.46
N LEU A 59 33.60 15.79 15.75
CA LEU A 59 32.65 16.72 15.13
C LEU A 59 32.86 18.14 15.68
N ASN A 60 33.72 18.92 15.02
CA ASN A 60 33.95 20.32 15.37
C ASN A 60 32.76 21.20 14.94
N THR A 61 31.74 21.27 15.80
CA THR A 61 30.76 22.37 15.97
C THR A 61 30.09 22.98 14.72
N GLY A 62 30.02 22.25 13.61
CA GLY A 62 29.30 22.63 12.38
C GLY A 62 28.01 21.84 12.22
N ILE A 63 26.87 22.53 12.12
CA ILE A 63 25.56 21.92 11.83
C ILE A 63 25.62 21.29 10.44
N LEU A 64 25.64 19.95 10.35
CA LEU A 64 25.40 19.26 9.08
C LEU A 64 23.92 19.38 8.70
N ARG A 65 23.66 19.93 7.51
CA ARG A 65 22.34 19.91 6.87
C ARG A 65 22.36 18.90 5.74
N LEU A 66 21.61 17.81 5.87
CA LEU A 66 21.28 16.95 4.72
C LEU A 66 19.99 17.46 4.08
N GLY A 67 20.00 17.51 2.75
CA GLY A 67 18.82 17.73 1.93
C GLY A 67 18.54 16.50 1.08
N LEU A 68 17.30 15.99 1.13
CA LEU A 68 16.83 14.95 0.22
C LEU A 68 15.87 15.59 -0.79
N ALA A 69 16.12 15.35 -2.08
CA ALA A 69 15.22 15.74 -3.16
C ALA A 69 14.49 14.48 -3.64
N VAL A 70 13.15 14.48 -3.55
CA VAL A 70 12.31 13.36 -4.02
C VAL A 70 11.52 13.83 -5.23
N LEU A 71 11.62 13.07 -6.31
CA LEU A 71 10.95 13.31 -7.59
C LEU A 71 9.73 12.38 -7.71
N PHE A 72 8.55 12.98 -7.84
CA PHE A 72 7.34 12.30 -8.28
C PHE A 72 6.84 12.93 -9.58
N VAL A 73 6.05 12.19 -10.34
CA VAL A 73 5.39 12.69 -11.56
C VAL A 73 4.40 13.79 -11.16
N GLY A 74 4.82 15.06 -11.26
CA GLY A 74 4.03 16.24 -10.91
C GLY A 74 4.74 17.31 -10.06
N GLY A 75 5.93 17.05 -9.49
CA GLY A 75 6.64 18.07 -8.72
C GLY A 75 7.95 17.61 -8.05
N ILE A 76 8.75 18.59 -7.61
CA ILE A 76 9.99 18.39 -6.86
C ILE A 76 9.77 18.86 -5.42
N PHE A 77 10.07 18.01 -4.45
CA PHE A 77 10.02 18.35 -3.03
C PHE A 77 11.42 18.41 -2.43
N PHE A 78 11.66 19.42 -1.58
CA PHE A 78 12.87 19.56 -0.78
C PHE A 78 12.56 19.24 0.67
N VAL A 79 13.24 18.24 1.24
CA VAL A 79 13.15 17.93 2.67
C VAL A 79 14.49 18.30 3.33
N GLN A 80 14.44 19.15 4.37
CA GLN A 80 15.60 19.48 5.20
C GLN A 80 15.47 18.80 6.56
N GLY A 81 16.55 18.15 7.00
CA GLY A 81 16.67 17.58 8.34
C GLY A 81 17.85 18.17 9.11
N GLN A 82 17.75 18.15 10.44
CA GLN A 82 18.87 18.40 11.34
C GLN A 82 19.31 17.09 12.01
N VAL A 83 20.61 16.99 12.27
CA VAL A 83 21.20 15.99 13.16
C VAL A 83 21.48 16.66 14.50
N THR A 84 20.96 16.10 15.59
CA THR A 84 21.20 16.56 16.96
C THR A 84 21.82 15.43 17.77
N ASP A 85 23.01 15.66 18.31
CA ASP A 85 23.68 14.77 19.25
C ASP A 85 23.33 15.14 20.70
N ASN A 86 23.09 14.13 21.53
CA ASN A 86 22.74 14.26 22.95
C ASN A 86 23.60 13.38 23.88
N THR A 87 24.80 12.92 23.48
CA THR A 87 25.74 12.31 24.47
C THR A 87 27.23 12.50 24.14
N TYR A 88 27.91 13.31 24.96
CA TYR A 88 29.37 13.47 24.88
C TYR A 88 30.11 12.23 25.40
N GLY A 89 30.94 11.60 24.55
CA GLY A 89 32.10 10.82 25.00
C GLY A 89 32.08 9.29 24.81
N ASN A 90 31.05 8.71 24.20
CA ASN A 90 31.03 7.28 23.84
C ASN A 90 30.85 7.06 22.34
N LYS A 91 31.15 5.84 21.87
CA LYS A 91 31.08 5.42 20.47
C LYS A 91 29.69 5.69 19.87
N ILE A 92 29.62 6.35 18.71
CA ILE A 92 28.36 6.61 18.02
C ILE A 92 27.91 5.31 17.34
N GLU A 93 26.89 4.65 17.89
CA GLU A 93 26.30 3.43 17.31
C GLU A 93 25.05 3.74 16.46
N HIS A 94 24.38 4.87 16.71
CA HIS A 94 23.21 5.32 15.92
C HIS A 94 23.19 6.85 15.74
N ILE A 95 22.70 7.31 14.59
CA ILE A 95 22.43 8.73 14.28
C ILE A 95 20.93 8.89 14.04
N GLY A 96 20.27 9.73 14.83
CA GLY A 96 18.88 10.15 14.58
C GLY A 96 18.82 11.33 13.61
N VAL A 97 17.84 11.33 12.71
CA VAL A 97 17.55 12.44 11.79
C VAL A 97 16.11 12.88 11.99
N THR A 98 15.90 14.18 12.23
CA THR A 98 14.57 14.78 12.42
C THR A 98 14.31 15.77 11.29
N PHE A 99 13.14 15.70 10.67
CA PHE A 99 12.72 16.57 9.56
C PHE A 99 11.68 17.59 10.06
N GLU A 100 11.92 18.89 9.88
CA GLU A 100 11.11 19.93 10.54
C GLU A 100 10.09 20.65 9.64
N LYS A 101 10.19 20.58 8.30
CA LYS A 101 9.21 21.22 7.41
C LYS A 101 9.27 20.76 5.95
N THR A 102 8.08 20.66 5.33
CA THR A 102 7.90 20.52 3.89
C THR A 102 7.57 21.87 3.28
N ILE A 103 8.22 22.23 2.16
CA ILE A 103 7.84 23.39 1.33
C ILE A 103 7.59 22.88 -0.09
N ALA A 104 6.36 23.07 -0.59
CA ALA A 104 5.98 22.72 -1.95
C ALA A 104 5.99 23.96 -2.86
N ALA A 105 6.58 23.84 -4.05
CA ALA A 105 6.51 24.85 -5.11
C ALA A 105 6.26 24.14 -6.44
N ILE A 106 5.15 24.49 -7.11
CA ILE A 106 4.76 23.89 -8.40
C ILE A 106 5.32 24.76 -9.53
N VAL A 107 6.07 24.14 -10.45
CA VAL A 107 6.48 24.74 -11.72
C VAL A 107 5.84 23.94 -12.84
N ALA A 108 4.90 24.56 -13.55
CA ALA A 108 4.24 23.93 -14.70
C ALA A 108 5.14 24.00 -15.95
N ILE A 109 5.27 22.88 -16.66
CA ILE A 109 5.94 22.81 -17.97
C ILE A 109 4.86 22.49 -19.01
N GLN A 110 4.61 23.41 -19.94
CA GLN A 110 3.78 23.15 -21.11
C GLN A 110 4.64 22.51 -22.21
N SER A 111 4.15 21.43 -22.82
CA SER A 111 4.75 20.82 -24.01
C SER A 111 3.83 21.01 -25.22
N GLU A 112 4.23 21.92 -26.13
CA GLU A 112 3.65 21.97 -27.46
C GLU A 112 4.20 20.80 -28.30
N THR A 113 3.34 20.10 -29.04
CA THR A 113 3.77 19.23 -30.15
C THR A 113 3.04 19.60 -31.43
N SER A 114 3.79 20.14 -32.38
CA SER A 114 3.37 20.41 -33.74
C SER A 114 3.74 19.23 -34.64
N THR A 115 2.79 18.80 -35.47
CA THR A 115 3.07 18.13 -36.74
C THR A 115 2.01 18.54 -37.75
N THR A 116 2.46 19.13 -38.86
CA THR A 116 1.64 19.44 -40.04
C THR A 116 1.81 18.36 -41.11
N SER A 117 0.76 18.10 -41.87
CA SER A 117 0.85 17.55 -43.22
C SER A 117 -0.40 17.96 -44.00
N ASP A 118 -0.23 18.92 -44.91
CA ASP A 118 -1.30 19.51 -45.72
C ASP A 118 -1.59 18.75 -47.03
N MET A 119 -2.67 19.18 -47.68
CA MET A 119 -3.04 19.02 -49.10
C MET A 119 -3.72 17.69 -49.49
N VAL A 120 -4.80 17.64 -50.29
CA VAL A 120 -5.43 18.64 -51.20
C VAL A 120 -6.98 18.62 -51.07
N THR A 121 -7.63 19.75 -51.38
CA THR A 121 -9.09 20.01 -51.41
C THR A 121 -9.69 20.06 -52.82
N GLU A 122 -10.98 19.72 -52.98
CA GLU A 122 -12.01 20.34 -53.86
C GLU A 122 -13.38 19.70 -53.47
N GLU A 123 -14.40 20.49 -53.05
CA GLU A 123 -15.53 21.02 -53.86
C GLU A 123 -16.45 19.93 -54.48
N ALA A 124 -17.78 19.98 -54.46
CA ALA A 124 -18.79 20.89 -53.88
C ALA A 124 -19.95 20.02 -53.28
N ASP A 125 -21.24 20.38 -53.10
CA ASP A 125 -22.06 21.55 -53.47
C ASP A 125 -23.33 21.63 -52.53
N GLU A 126 -24.22 22.60 -52.74
CA GLU A 126 -25.51 22.76 -52.00
C GLU A 126 -26.66 21.87 -52.54
N ASP A 127 -27.60 21.46 -51.67
CA ASP A 127 -29.05 21.74 -51.90
C ASP A 127 -29.93 21.36 -50.69
N ALA A 128 -30.92 22.20 -50.39
CA ALA A 128 -31.91 21.96 -49.33
C ALA A 128 -33.30 21.68 -49.93
N VAL A 129 -34.00 20.66 -49.44
CA VAL A 129 -35.40 20.38 -49.81
C VAL A 129 -36.23 20.10 -48.57
N GLU A 130 -37.27 20.90 -48.35
CA GLU A 130 -38.30 20.65 -47.33
C GLU A 130 -39.10 19.39 -47.66
N VAL A 131 -39.41 18.57 -46.65
CA VAL A 131 -40.53 17.61 -46.71
C VAL A 131 -41.35 17.70 -45.44
N ALA A 132 -42.65 17.90 -45.61
CA ALA A 132 -43.60 18.15 -44.53
C ALA A 132 -43.89 16.91 -43.67
N SER A 133 -44.39 17.16 -42.47
CA SER A 133 -44.90 16.16 -41.53
C SER A 133 -46.22 15.53 -42.01
N ASP A 134 -46.29 14.19 -42.01
CA ASP A 134 -47.55 13.43 -42.02
C ASP A 134 -47.64 12.56 -40.75
N PRO A 135 -48.86 12.31 -40.21
CA PRO A 135 -49.04 11.69 -38.90
C PRO A 135 -48.89 10.16 -38.93
N LEU A 136 -48.37 9.61 -37.82
CA LEU A 136 -48.30 8.16 -37.57
C LEU A 136 -49.69 7.51 -37.59
N PRO A 137 -49.86 6.33 -38.21
CA PRO A 137 -51.13 5.61 -38.23
C PRO A 137 -51.44 4.97 -36.87
N SER A 138 -52.72 4.98 -36.49
CA SER A 138 -53.22 4.34 -35.27
C SER A 138 -53.17 2.82 -35.37
N VAL A 139 -52.51 2.17 -34.41
CA VAL A 139 -52.48 0.71 -34.24
C VAL A 139 -53.85 0.23 -33.69
N PRO A 140 -54.48 -0.80 -34.26
CA PRO A 140 -55.73 -1.35 -33.74
C PRO A 140 -55.50 -2.22 -32.49
N GLU A 141 -56.47 -2.21 -31.59
CA GLU A 141 -56.48 -2.98 -30.34
C GLU A 141 -56.71 -4.49 -30.64
N PRO A 142 -56.01 -5.43 -29.95
CA PRO A 142 -56.12 -6.86 -30.25
C PRO A 142 -57.39 -7.49 -29.68
N GLU A 143 -57.98 -8.44 -30.41
CA GLU A 143 -59.11 -9.25 -29.94
C GLU A 143 -58.67 -10.24 -28.82
N PRO A 144 -59.55 -10.54 -27.85
CA PRO A 144 -59.21 -11.42 -26.73
C PRO A 144 -59.16 -12.91 -27.12
N GLU A 145 -58.11 -13.61 -26.67
CA GLU A 145 -57.91 -15.04 -26.91
C GLU A 145 -58.93 -15.94 -26.16
N PRO A 146 -59.24 -17.14 -26.69
CA PRO A 146 -60.22 -18.04 -26.09
C PRO A 146 -59.70 -18.72 -24.82
N VAL A 147 -60.51 -18.69 -23.76
CA VAL A 147 -60.20 -19.32 -22.46
C VAL A 147 -60.26 -20.85 -22.57
N VAL A 148 -59.11 -21.51 -22.46
CA VAL A 148 -59.00 -22.96 -22.37
C VAL A 148 -59.14 -23.40 -20.90
N PHE A 149 -60.18 -24.17 -20.59
CA PHE A 149 -60.29 -24.83 -19.28
C PHE A 149 -59.40 -26.07 -19.23
N ILE A 150 -58.41 -26.05 -18.33
CA ILE A 150 -57.50 -27.17 -18.08
C ILE A 150 -58.04 -27.96 -16.87
N GLU A 151 -58.15 -29.28 -16.99
CA GLU A 151 -58.55 -30.15 -15.87
C GLU A 151 -57.46 -30.15 -14.77
N PRO A 152 -57.84 -30.28 -13.48
CA PRO A 152 -56.88 -30.24 -12.38
C PRO A 152 -55.96 -31.47 -12.42
N ILE A 153 -54.66 -31.22 -12.57
CA ILE A 153 -53.61 -32.24 -12.58
C ILE A 153 -53.55 -32.91 -11.19
N ILE A 154 -53.83 -34.20 -11.13
CA ILE A 154 -53.61 -35.02 -9.94
C ILE A 154 -52.10 -35.27 -9.82
N ILE A 155 -51.45 -34.60 -8.87
CA ILE A 155 -50.04 -34.83 -8.55
C ILE A 155 -49.95 -36.14 -7.73
N PRO A 156 -49.20 -37.16 -8.19
CA PRO A 156 -48.96 -38.35 -7.38
C PRO A 156 -48.08 -38.01 -6.17
N GLU A 157 -48.37 -38.64 -5.03
CA GLU A 157 -47.58 -38.50 -3.81
C GLU A 157 -46.13 -38.99 -4.05
N PRO A 158 -45.09 -38.27 -3.59
CA PRO A 158 -43.71 -38.61 -3.92
C PRO A 158 -43.28 -39.94 -3.28
N GLU A 159 -42.56 -40.75 -4.05
CA GLU A 159 -41.98 -42.00 -3.55
C GLU A 159 -41.00 -41.72 -2.38
N PRO A 160 -40.94 -42.62 -1.38
CA PRO A 160 -40.04 -42.44 -0.24
C PRO A 160 -38.57 -42.44 -0.70
N ILE A 161 -37.86 -41.35 -0.38
CA ILE A 161 -36.44 -41.20 -0.70
C ILE A 161 -35.64 -42.33 -0.03
N ILE A 162 -35.11 -43.24 -0.85
CA ILE A 162 -34.15 -44.23 -0.40
C ILE A 162 -32.84 -43.49 -0.13
N VAL A 163 -32.58 -43.19 1.14
CA VAL A 163 -31.27 -42.70 1.59
C VAL A 163 -30.29 -43.85 1.42
N VAL A 164 -29.58 -43.86 0.28
CA VAL A 164 -28.36 -44.64 0.13
C VAL A 164 -27.40 -44.12 1.19
N PRO A 165 -26.89 -44.95 2.11
CA PRO A 165 -25.90 -44.48 3.07
C PRO A 165 -24.70 -43.95 2.30
N GLU A 166 -24.24 -42.77 2.69
CA GLU A 166 -23.03 -42.16 2.17
C GLU A 166 -21.89 -43.19 2.23
N PRO A 167 -21.12 -43.39 1.14
CA PRO A 167 -20.02 -44.35 1.15
C PRO A 167 -19.11 -44.01 2.32
N ALA A 168 -18.74 -45.02 3.11
CA ALA A 168 -17.82 -44.82 4.23
C ALA A 168 -16.56 -44.12 3.72
N PRO A 169 -16.03 -43.11 4.44
CA PRO A 169 -14.85 -42.38 4.01
C PRO A 169 -13.72 -43.38 3.72
N GLU A 170 -13.07 -43.21 2.57
CA GLU A 170 -11.91 -44.02 2.23
C GLU A 170 -10.86 -43.84 3.33
N PRO A 171 -10.18 -44.92 3.78
CA PRO A 171 -9.15 -44.79 4.81
C PRO A 171 -8.05 -43.85 4.32
N GLU A 172 -7.68 -42.89 5.16
CA GLU A 172 -6.53 -42.02 4.89
C GLU A 172 -5.29 -42.87 4.58
N PRO A 173 -4.45 -42.46 3.61
CA PRO A 173 -3.28 -43.24 3.22
C PRO A 173 -2.36 -43.46 4.43
N GLU A 174 -2.02 -44.73 4.70
CA GLU A 174 -1.12 -45.06 5.80
C GLU A 174 0.24 -44.38 5.58
N VAL A 175 0.66 -43.58 6.56
CA VAL A 175 1.98 -42.96 6.60
C VAL A 175 3.01 -44.06 6.86
N ILE A 176 3.95 -44.26 5.93
CA ILE A 176 4.93 -45.33 5.97
C ILE A 176 6.20 -44.83 6.67
N GLU A 177 6.48 -45.36 7.85
CA GLU A 177 7.69 -45.04 8.64
C GLU A 177 8.76 -46.16 8.48
N ALA A 178 10.03 -45.79 8.63
CA ALA A 178 11.18 -46.69 8.53
C ALA A 178 11.23 -47.72 9.67
N GLN A 179 11.59 -48.97 9.35
CA GLN A 179 11.78 -50.05 10.33
C GLN A 179 13.27 -50.36 10.55
N GLY A 180 14.00 -49.41 11.14
CA GLY A 180 15.43 -49.54 11.44
C GLY A 180 16.10 -48.16 11.57
N PRO A 181 17.45 -48.11 11.62
CA PRO A 181 18.20 -46.86 11.46
C PRO A 181 17.81 -46.17 10.16
N ALA A 182 17.39 -44.91 10.27
CA ALA A 182 17.00 -44.04 9.17
C ALA A 182 17.14 -42.57 9.64
N PRO A 183 16.98 -41.59 8.73
CA PRO A 183 16.85 -40.18 9.09
C PRO A 183 15.59 -39.92 9.92
N ASP A 184 15.58 -38.82 10.67
CA ASP A 184 14.43 -38.33 11.44
C ASP A 184 14.45 -36.79 11.41
N PHE A 185 13.61 -36.16 10.59
CA PHE A 185 13.60 -34.72 10.47
C PHE A 185 12.69 -34.08 11.50
N THR A 186 13.25 -33.12 12.23
CA THR A 186 12.47 -32.23 13.10
C THR A 186 12.71 -30.79 12.71
N VAL A 187 11.64 -30.02 12.60
CA VAL A 187 11.70 -28.57 12.39
C VAL A 187 11.44 -27.82 13.68
N TYR A 188 12.33 -26.89 14.02
CA TYR A 188 12.26 -26.15 15.27
C TYR A 188 12.76 -24.70 15.11
N ALA A 189 12.64 -23.91 16.17
CA ALA A 189 13.02 -22.49 16.18
C ALA A 189 12.37 -21.65 15.07
N LEU A 190 11.14 -22.01 14.66
CA LEU A 190 10.33 -21.19 13.74
C LEU A 190 10.13 -19.80 14.34
N SER A 191 10.67 -18.80 13.65
CA SER A 191 10.75 -17.42 14.12
C SER A 191 10.35 -16.45 13.03
N ARG A 192 9.57 -15.45 13.42
CA ARG A 192 9.17 -14.31 12.57
C ARG A 192 10.07 -13.12 12.89
N PHE A 193 10.62 -12.47 11.86
CA PHE A 193 11.46 -11.29 12.01
C PHE A 193 11.19 -10.24 10.92
N GLY A 194 11.67 -9.02 11.14
CA GLY A 194 11.43 -7.86 10.27
C GLY A 194 10.69 -6.74 11.01
N THR A 195 9.70 -6.15 10.36
CA THR A 195 8.89 -5.03 10.88
C THR A 195 7.90 -5.42 11.98
N THR A 196 7.26 -4.40 12.54
CA THR A 196 6.13 -4.49 13.48
C THR A 196 4.96 -5.30 12.93
N LEU A 197 4.17 -5.86 13.86
CA LEU A 197 2.94 -6.62 13.60
C LEU A 197 1.78 -5.65 13.33
N GLU A 198 1.86 -4.96 12.20
CA GLU A 198 0.88 -4.01 11.70
C GLU A 198 0.53 -4.38 10.25
N GLU A 199 -0.70 -4.11 9.82
CA GLU A 199 -1.14 -4.38 8.45
C GLU A 199 -0.31 -3.62 7.40
N GLY A 200 -0.13 -4.23 6.21
CA GLY A 200 0.66 -3.71 5.11
C GLY A 200 2.18 -3.86 5.27
N ASN A 201 2.69 -3.97 6.50
CA ASN A 201 4.10 -4.24 6.75
C ASN A 201 4.52 -5.63 6.25
N VAL A 202 5.78 -5.78 5.80
CA VAL A 202 6.28 -7.03 5.20
C VAL A 202 7.20 -7.78 6.16
N THR A 203 6.83 -9.03 6.47
CA THR A 203 7.55 -9.86 7.44
C THR A 203 8.34 -11.01 6.78
N SER A 204 9.33 -11.54 7.51
CA SER A 204 10.18 -12.66 7.10
C SER A 204 10.13 -13.79 8.13
N PHE A 205 10.44 -15.00 7.70
CA PHE A 205 10.44 -16.19 8.57
C PHE A 205 11.74 -16.98 8.44
N SER A 206 12.16 -17.62 9.53
CA SER A 206 13.23 -18.61 9.55
C SER A 206 12.84 -19.83 10.36
N VAL A 207 13.35 -21.01 10.00
CA VAL A 207 13.25 -22.25 10.78
C VAL A 207 14.59 -22.98 10.71
N VAL A 208 14.87 -23.84 11.69
CA VAL A 208 15.97 -24.82 11.62
C VAL A 208 15.37 -26.19 11.32
N VAL A 209 15.94 -26.88 10.34
CA VAL A 209 15.74 -28.30 10.07
C VAL A 209 16.87 -29.05 10.75
N LEU A 210 16.55 -30.02 11.60
CA LEU A 210 17.48 -30.97 12.23
C LEU A 210 17.21 -32.35 11.67
N ASN A 211 18.26 -33.15 11.47
CA ASN A 211 18.18 -34.61 11.33
C ASN A 211 18.60 -35.26 12.66
N ASP A 212 17.63 -35.66 13.46
CA ASP A 212 17.76 -36.35 14.77
C ASP A 212 17.94 -37.88 14.58
N GLY A 213 17.94 -38.35 13.33
CA GLY A 213 18.06 -39.76 12.95
C GLY A 213 19.51 -40.27 12.83
N GLU A 214 19.67 -41.59 12.81
CA GLU A 214 20.96 -42.28 12.84
C GLU A 214 21.71 -42.28 11.48
N GLU A 215 21.03 -41.94 10.37
CA GLU A 215 21.56 -42.06 9.01
C GLU A 215 21.75 -40.69 8.30
N ASP A 216 22.76 -40.64 7.43
CA ASP A 216 23.09 -39.46 6.61
C ASP A 216 22.20 -39.36 5.36
N VAL A 217 21.78 -38.14 5.00
CA VAL A 217 20.94 -37.87 3.83
C VAL A 217 21.72 -37.13 2.76
N HIS A 218 21.91 -37.79 1.61
CA HIS A 218 22.53 -37.22 0.41
C HIS A 218 21.53 -36.93 -0.73
N THR A 219 20.25 -37.25 -0.53
CA THR A 219 19.16 -36.96 -1.47
C THR A 219 18.58 -35.59 -1.16
N PRO A 220 18.51 -34.65 -2.12
CA PRO A 220 17.94 -33.33 -1.86
C PRO A 220 16.42 -33.37 -1.62
N PHE A 221 15.94 -32.73 -0.56
CA PHE A 221 14.52 -32.59 -0.20
C PHE A 221 14.13 -31.12 -0.03
N ASN A 222 12.82 -30.83 0.08
CA ASN A 222 12.29 -29.46 0.12
C ASN A 222 11.63 -29.12 1.47
N SER A 223 11.92 -27.93 1.99
CA SER A 223 11.11 -27.30 3.04
C SER A 223 10.21 -26.22 2.45
N GLN A 224 9.00 -26.08 2.98
CA GLN A 224 8.00 -25.11 2.50
C GLN A 224 7.32 -24.37 3.65
N LEU A 225 7.14 -23.07 3.45
CA LEU A 225 6.43 -22.16 4.34
C LEU A 225 4.98 -21.99 3.84
N PHE A 226 4.05 -22.21 4.75
CA PHE A 226 2.61 -22.12 4.60
C PHE A 226 2.07 -21.03 5.53
N ILE A 227 1.08 -20.27 5.06
CA ILE A 227 0.41 -19.24 5.85
C ILE A 227 -1.10 -19.44 5.66
N ASP A 228 -1.77 -19.62 6.79
CA ASP A 228 -3.22 -19.50 6.97
C ASP A 228 -3.46 -18.04 7.40
N GLU A 229 -4.03 -17.25 6.49
CA GLU A 229 -4.21 -15.81 6.64
C GLU A 229 -5.42 -15.46 7.51
N PHE A 230 -6.25 -16.42 7.90
CA PHE A 230 -7.45 -16.19 8.72
C PHE A 230 -7.48 -17.00 10.03
N ASN A 231 -6.49 -17.89 10.22
CA ASN A 231 -6.44 -18.91 11.26
C ASN A 231 -7.73 -19.76 11.28
N ASP A 232 -8.21 -20.15 10.10
CA ASP A 232 -9.43 -20.96 9.92
C ASP A 232 -9.15 -22.45 9.64
N GLY A 233 -7.87 -22.82 9.51
CA GLY A 233 -7.40 -24.18 9.20
C GLY A 233 -7.13 -24.42 7.71
N ILE A 234 -7.38 -23.46 6.84
CA ILE A 234 -7.09 -23.52 5.41
C ILE A 234 -5.79 -22.76 5.12
N ILE A 235 -4.90 -23.36 4.34
CA ILE A 235 -3.68 -22.67 3.89
C ILE A 235 -4.01 -21.82 2.66
N ASP A 236 -4.07 -20.49 2.85
CA ASP A 236 -4.23 -19.51 1.76
C ASP A 236 -2.96 -19.36 0.92
N VAL A 237 -1.79 -19.36 1.56
CA VAL A 237 -0.56 -18.89 0.92
C VAL A 237 0.59 -19.87 1.05
N TYR A 238 1.10 -20.26 -0.11
CA TYR A 238 2.26 -21.14 -0.29
C TYR A 238 3.47 -20.31 -0.72
N ARG A 239 4.59 -20.41 0.01
CA ARG A 239 5.84 -19.74 -0.38
C ARG A 239 6.80 -20.69 -1.09
N LYS A 240 7.73 -20.09 -1.85
CA LYS A 240 8.71 -20.84 -2.66
C LYS A 240 9.45 -21.84 -1.77
N ARG A 241 9.48 -23.11 -2.20
CA ARG A 241 10.26 -24.17 -1.56
C ARG A 241 11.74 -23.81 -1.49
N ILE A 242 12.39 -24.17 -0.38
CA ILE A 242 13.83 -24.04 -0.19
C ILE A 242 14.40 -25.44 0.01
N GLN A 243 15.35 -25.81 -0.83
CA GLN A 243 15.93 -27.15 -0.84
C GLN A 243 16.96 -27.32 0.28
N THR A 244 17.04 -28.52 0.87
CA THR A 244 18.19 -29.05 1.61
C THR A 244 18.94 -29.97 0.66
N PRO A 245 20.19 -29.67 0.24
CA PRO A 245 20.91 -30.54 -0.70
C PRO A 245 21.36 -31.87 -0.06
N LEU A 246 21.78 -31.81 1.20
CA LEU A 246 22.19 -32.93 2.04
C LEU A 246 22.09 -32.47 3.50
N ILE A 247 21.92 -33.42 4.42
CA ILE A 247 22.02 -33.19 5.87
C ILE A 247 22.58 -34.48 6.50
N MET A 248 23.57 -34.34 7.39
CA MET A 248 24.18 -35.48 8.07
C MET A 248 23.29 -35.90 9.27
N SER A 249 23.53 -37.07 9.86
CA SER A 249 23.02 -37.39 11.20
C SER A 249 23.50 -36.32 12.20
N GLU A 250 22.62 -35.88 13.11
CA GLU A 250 22.80 -34.74 14.03
C GLU A 250 23.10 -33.40 13.32
N GLY A 251 22.81 -33.32 12.01
CA GLY A 251 23.06 -32.15 11.17
C GLY A 251 21.91 -31.15 11.19
N GLU A 252 22.23 -29.86 11.05
CA GLU A 252 21.26 -28.78 10.98
C GLU A 252 21.38 -27.94 9.70
N ASP A 253 20.25 -27.44 9.18
CA ASP A 253 20.19 -26.44 8.11
C ASP A 253 19.10 -25.38 8.39
N THR A 254 19.43 -24.10 8.20
CA THR A 254 18.52 -22.97 8.48
C THR A 254 17.86 -22.47 7.22
N LYS A 255 16.53 -22.55 7.14
CA LYS A 255 15.74 -22.00 6.02
C LYS A 255 15.29 -20.59 6.35
N ILE A 256 15.32 -19.70 5.35
CA ILE A 256 14.93 -18.30 5.52
C ILE A 256 14.10 -17.82 4.32
N TRP A 257 12.85 -17.45 4.59
CA TRP A 257 11.98 -16.75 3.65
C TRP A 257 12.02 -15.25 3.96
N LYS A 258 12.83 -14.50 3.21
CA LYS A 258 12.96 -13.04 3.33
C LYS A 258 11.81 -12.34 2.62
N SER A 259 11.28 -11.28 3.24
CA SER A 259 10.14 -10.49 2.74
C SER A 259 8.99 -11.38 2.27
N ALA A 260 8.70 -12.42 3.07
CA ALA A 260 7.86 -13.53 2.70
C ALA A 260 6.41 -13.11 2.45
N TRP A 261 5.86 -12.23 3.29
CA TRP A 261 4.42 -11.94 3.32
C TRP A 261 4.15 -10.49 3.74
N ALA A 262 3.24 -9.83 3.02
CA ALA A 262 2.66 -8.56 3.42
C ALA A 262 1.50 -8.86 4.36
N GLN A 263 1.60 -8.37 5.59
CA GLN A 263 0.72 -8.75 6.69
C GLN A 263 -0.68 -8.15 6.48
N LYS A 264 -1.73 -8.95 6.69
CA LYS A 264 -3.13 -8.49 6.79
C LYS A 264 -3.50 -8.32 8.26
N ALA A 265 -4.52 -7.55 8.60
CA ALA A 265 -5.04 -7.52 9.97
C ALA A 265 -5.64 -8.88 10.38
N GLY A 266 -5.48 -9.28 11.65
CA GLY A 266 -6.12 -10.47 12.22
C GLY A 266 -5.18 -11.42 12.96
N THR A 267 -5.67 -12.64 13.20
CA THR A 267 -4.87 -13.75 13.76
C THR A 267 -4.46 -14.67 12.63
N HIS A 268 -3.19 -15.07 12.59
CA HIS A 268 -2.63 -15.89 11.52
C HIS A 268 -1.89 -17.09 12.08
N ARG A 269 -1.96 -18.22 11.37
CA ARG A 269 -1.11 -19.37 11.63
C ARG A 269 -0.07 -19.48 10.52
N VAL A 270 1.19 -19.59 10.93
CA VAL A 270 2.30 -19.85 10.02
C VAL A 270 2.89 -21.20 10.36
N GLU A 271 3.03 -22.04 9.34
CA GLU A 271 3.58 -23.38 9.44
C GLU A 271 4.74 -23.53 8.47
N VAL A 272 5.78 -24.24 8.91
CA VAL A 272 6.85 -24.70 8.03
C VAL A 272 6.95 -26.19 8.20
N CYS A 273 6.88 -26.90 7.07
CA CYS A 273 7.20 -28.32 7.02
C CYS A 273 8.48 -28.53 6.21
N THR A 274 9.20 -29.59 6.56
CA THR A 274 10.32 -30.14 5.81
C THR A 274 9.94 -31.46 5.16
N ASP A 275 10.78 -31.92 4.23
CA ASP A 275 10.50 -32.94 3.22
C ASP A 275 9.04 -33.00 2.72
N VAL A 276 8.53 -31.86 2.25
CA VAL A 276 7.12 -31.71 1.83
C VAL A 276 6.73 -32.44 0.54
N ASP A 277 7.66 -33.23 0.00
CA ASP A 277 7.48 -34.10 -1.15
C ASP A 277 7.59 -35.59 -0.76
N ASN A 278 7.84 -35.89 0.51
CA ASN A 278 8.05 -37.21 1.11
C ASN A 278 9.02 -38.07 0.26
N VAL A 279 10.22 -37.52 -0.02
CA VAL A 279 11.25 -38.19 -0.86
C VAL A 279 12.28 -38.96 -0.03
N ILE A 280 12.38 -38.69 1.26
CA ILE A 280 13.12 -39.44 2.26
C ILE A 280 12.12 -40.35 2.98
N LEU A 281 12.59 -41.49 3.48
CA LEU A 281 11.81 -42.37 4.35
C LEU A 281 12.41 -42.28 5.75
N GLU A 282 11.60 -41.89 6.72
CA GLU A 282 12.06 -41.44 8.03
C GLU A 282 11.58 -42.36 9.16
N THR A 283 12.25 -42.36 10.32
CA THR A 283 11.77 -43.09 11.51
C THR A 283 10.45 -42.53 12.05
N ASN A 284 10.16 -41.26 11.76
CA ASN A 284 8.93 -40.58 12.11
C ASN A 284 8.62 -39.56 11.01
N GLU A 285 7.46 -39.68 10.38
CA GLU A 285 7.04 -38.81 9.28
C GLU A 285 6.12 -37.66 9.77
N LYS A 286 5.90 -37.57 11.10
CA LYS A 286 4.84 -36.73 11.72
C LYS A 286 5.38 -35.53 12.51
N ASN A 287 6.69 -35.41 12.68
CA ASN A 287 7.42 -34.31 13.32
C ASN A 287 8.07 -33.33 12.31
N ASN A 288 7.87 -33.57 11.01
CA ASN A 288 8.38 -32.76 9.91
C ASN A 288 7.78 -31.34 9.84
N CYS A 289 6.78 -31.00 10.66
CA CYS A 289 6.07 -29.72 10.65
C CYS A 289 6.13 -28.99 12.01
N THR A 290 6.24 -27.66 11.97
CA THR A 290 6.12 -26.80 13.15
C THR A 290 5.37 -25.52 12.81
N SER A 291 4.65 -24.95 13.77
CA SER A 291 3.81 -23.77 13.53
C SER A 291 3.82 -22.77 14.67
N ILE A 292 3.62 -21.49 14.33
CA ILE A 292 3.40 -20.38 15.25
C ILE A 292 2.09 -19.68 14.92
N ILE A 293 1.42 -19.14 15.95
CA ILE A 293 0.25 -18.28 15.81
C ILE A 293 0.62 -16.89 16.32
N PHE A 294 0.22 -15.85 15.59
CA PHE A 294 0.42 -14.47 16.01
C PHE A 294 -0.69 -13.55 15.48
N GLU A 295 -0.87 -12.42 16.16
CA GLU A 295 -1.84 -11.40 15.80
C GLU A 295 -1.14 -10.22 15.11
N VAL A 296 -1.63 -9.83 13.93
CA VAL A 296 -1.27 -8.60 13.24
C VAL A 296 -2.35 -7.56 13.56
N LYS A 297 -1.92 -6.40 14.04
CA LYS A 297 -2.83 -5.29 14.28
C LYS A 297 -3.24 -4.68 12.94
N GLY A 298 -4.55 -4.53 12.74
CA GLY A 298 -5.05 -3.61 11.72
C GLY A 298 -4.70 -2.16 12.04
N PRO A 299 -5.11 -1.21 11.18
CA PRO A 299 -5.12 0.20 11.52
C PRO A 299 -5.78 0.40 12.88
N SER A 300 -5.11 1.07 13.81
CA SER A 300 -5.76 1.44 15.07
C SER A 300 -6.77 2.53 14.76
N GLU A 301 -8.07 2.21 14.84
CA GLU A 301 -9.19 3.16 14.75
C GLU A 301 -8.89 4.35 15.67
N SER A 302 -8.51 5.48 15.07
CA SER A 302 -7.89 6.60 15.81
C SER A 302 -8.88 7.71 16.15
N GLY A 303 -10.07 7.66 15.55
CA GLY A 303 -11.16 8.60 15.73
C GLY A 303 -12.48 8.08 15.14
N ASP A 304 -13.47 8.95 15.18
CA ASP A 304 -14.74 8.82 14.47
C ASP A 304 -15.19 10.26 14.13
N LEU A 305 -14.97 10.68 12.89
CA LEU A 305 -15.12 12.05 12.43
C LEU A 305 -16.48 12.29 11.79
N VAL A 306 -17.22 13.25 12.34
CA VAL A 306 -18.51 13.69 11.79
C VAL A 306 -18.50 15.19 11.47
N VAL A 307 -19.32 15.57 10.49
CA VAL A 307 -19.54 16.97 10.13
C VAL A 307 -20.83 17.47 10.79
N GLU A 308 -20.68 18.38 11.75
CA GLU A 308 -21.77 19.02 12.48
C GLU A 308 -21.84 20.54 12.19
N GLN A 309 -22.93 21.18 12.64
CA GLN A 309 -23.09 22.64 12.70
C GLN A 309 -22.74 23.41 11.40
N ILE A 310 -23.19 22.93 10.25
CA ILE A 310 -22.98 23.59 8.96
C ILE A 310 -23.73 24.94 8.92
N LEU A 311 -23.03 26.01 8.54
CA LEU A 311 -23.57 27.34 8.33
C LEU A 311 -23.20 27.85 6.94
N ILE A 312 -24.15 28.51 6.28
CA ILE A 312 -24.01 29.04 4.92
C ILE A 312 -24.38 30.51 4.93
N THR A 313 -23.48 31.36 4.44
CA THR A 313 -23.67 32.82 4.41
C THR A 313 -23.43 33.37 3.00
N PRO A 314 -24.37 34.14 2.44
CA PRO A 314 -25.71 34.45 2.97
C PRO A 314 -26.64 33.22 2.95
N GLN A 315 -27.70 33.26 3.75
CA GLN A 315 -28.71 32.19 3.82
C GLN A 315 -29.57 32.09 2.55
N GLN A 316 -29.66 33.18 1.78
CA GLN A 316 -30.34 33.27 0.48
C GLN A 316 -29.43 34.02 -0.49
N PRO A 317 -28.48 33.34 -1.17
CA PRO A 317 -27.56 33.98 -2.08
C PRO A 317 -28.24 34.33 -3.41
N SER A 318 -27.93 35.51 -3.95
CA SER A 318 -28.32 35.90 -5.31
C SER A 318 -27.37 35.30 -6.37
N ILE A 319 -27.76 35.34 -7.64
CA ILE A 319 -26.88 34.96 -8.75
C ILE A 319 -25.58 35.76 -8.71
N GLY A 320 -24.44 35.06 -8.86
CA GLY A 320 -23.10 35.66 -8.84
C GLY A 320 -22.58 36.01 -7.44
N GLU A 321 -23.39 35.93 -6.40
CA GLU A 321 -22.97 36.19 -5.02
C GLU A 321 -22.05 35.08 -4.49
N ARG A 322 -21.01 35.48 -3.76
CA ARG A 322 -20.07 34.54 -3.13
C ARG A 322 -20.68 33.94 -1.89
N VAL A 323 -20.65 32.62 -1.79
CA VAL A 323 -21.08 31.89 -0.59
C VAL A 323 -19.88 31.53 0.28
N LEU A 324 -20.01 31.78 1.57
CA LEU A 324 -19.16 31.24 2.63
C LEU A 324 -19.83 29.98 3.19
N PHE A 325 -19.06 28.89 3.25
CA PHE A 325 -19.42 27.68 3.99
C PHE A 325 -18.59 27.62 5.27
N PHE A 326 -19.22 27.20 6.36
CA PHE A 326 -18.61 26.96 7.65
C PHE A 326 -19.13 25.61 8.19
N ALA A 327 -18.29 24.84 8.88
CA ALA A 327 -18.70 23.61 9.55
C ALA A 327 -17.84 23.30 10.79
N HIS A 328 -18.37 22.46 11.67
CA HIS A 328 -17.64 21.82 12.76
C HIS A 328 -17.25 20.40 12.35
N ILE A 329 -15.97 20.07 12.50
CA ILE A 329 -15.42 18.74 12.21
C ILE A 329 -15.07 18.12 13.55
N LYS A 330 -15.88 17.15 13.96
CA LYS A 330 -15.94 16.66 15.33
C LYS A 330 -15.51 15.22 15.41
N ASN A 331 -14.62 14.91 16.34
CA ASN A 331 -14.24 13.56 16.68
C ASN A 331 -15.16 13.06 17.81
N ILE A 332 -16.09 12.15 17.52
CA ILE A 332 -17.03 11.60 18.51
C ILE A 332 -16.46 10.38 19.27
N ALA A 333 -15.31 9.85 18.86
CA ALA A 333 -14.55 8.88 19.64
C ALA A 333 -13.85 9.55 20.85
N ASN A 334 -13.31 8.73 21.76
CA ASN A 334 -12.54 9.20 22.92
C ASN A 334 -11.02 9.28 22.65
N THR A 335 -10.56 8.76 21.52
CA THR A 335 -9.17 8.77 21.06
C THR A 335 -8.83 10.06 20.32
N LYS A 336 -7.55 10.43 20.29
CA LYS A 336 -7.07 11.55 19.46
C LYS A 336 -6.85 11.06 18.04
N VAL A 337 -7.52 11.70 17.08
CA VAL A 337 -7.29 11.46 15.65
C VAL A 337 -6.10 12.29 15.14
N GLY A 338 -5.43 11.77 14.11
CA GLY A 338 -4.39 12.48 13.37
C GLY A 338 -4.93 13.69 12.57
N GLY A 339 -4.06 14.28 11.75
CA GLY A 339 -4.49 15.34 10.82
C GLY A 339 -5.06 14.76 9.54
N SER A 340 -6.13 15.34 9.04
CA SER A 340 -6.84 14.90 7.84
C SER A 340 -7.33 16.08 7.01
N TYR A 341 -7.80 15.80 5.80
CA TYR A 341 -8.35 16.83 4.92
C TYR A 341 -9.87 16.89 5.03
N VAL A 342 -10.43 18.08 4.87
CA VAL A 342 -11.88 18.30 4.87
C VAL A 342 -12.25 18.92 3.54
N ASP A 343 -13.17 18.29 2.83
CA ASP A 343 -13.54 18.66 1.47
C ASP A 343 -14.95 19.25 1.38
N LEU A 344 -15.07 20.31 0.59
CA LEU A 344 -16.33 20.92 0.19
C LEU A 344 -16.61 20.62 -1.28
N TYR A 345 -17.72 19.94 -1.54
CA TYR A 345 -18.27 19.69 -2.86
C TYR A 345 -19.52 20.54 -3.09
N VAL A 346 -19.73 21.01 -4.32
CA VAL A 346 -21.02 21.55 -4.77
C VAL A 346 -21.35 20.98 -6.15
N ASP A 347 -22.51 20.32 -6.24
CA ASP A 347 -22.95 19.43 -7.32
C ASP A 347 -21.90 18.35 -7.66
N ASN A 348 -21.44 17.63 -6.62
CA ASN A 348 -20.37 16.62 -6.71
C ASN A 348 -19.00 17.11 -7.23
N LEU A 349 -18.83 18.42 -7.50
CA LEU A 349 -17.54 18.99 -7.89
C LEU A 349 -16.82 19.60 -6.67
N LEU A 350 -15.60 19.12 -6.40
CA LEU A 350 -14.73 19.65 -5.35
C LEU A 350 -14.47 21.15 -5.56
N ARG A 351 -14.87 21.98 -4.60
CA ARG A 351 -14.70 23.44 -4.61
C ARG A 351 -13.55 23.90 -3.72
N GLY A 352 -13.29 23.18 -2.65
CA GLY A 352 -12.23 23.52 -1.71
C GLY A 352 -11.87 22.36 -0.79
N ARG A 353 -10.65 22.42 -0.27
CA ARG A 353 -10.06 21.43 0.63
C ARG A 353 -9.31 22.18 1.72
N GLN A 354 -9.63 21.90 2.98
CA GLN A 354 -8.92 22.41 4.16
C GLN A 354 -8.14 21.27 4.83
N TYR A 355 -7.12 21.60 5.62
CA TYR A 355 -6.38 20.62 6.41
C TYR A 355 -6.58 20.89 7.91
N VAL A 356 -7.05 19.90 8.64
CA VAL A 356 -7.21 19.94 10.10
C VAL A 356 -6.06 19.16 10.72
N THR A 357 -5.42 19.71 11.75
CA THR A 357 -4.11 19.21 12.21
C THR A 357 -4.18 18.00 13.14
N SER A 358 -5.13 17.97 14.07
CA SER A 358 -5.52 16.80 14.86
C SER A 358 -6.66 17.15 15.81
N ILE A 359 -7.67 16.30 15.95
CA ILE A 359 -8.84 16.57 16.81
C ILE A 359 -8.79 15.65 18.04
N LEU A 360 -8.92 16.22 19.25
CA LEU A 360 -9.00 15.42 20.48
C LEU A 360 -10.37 14.71 20.55
N GLY A 361 -10.42 13.54 21.18
CA GLY A 361 -11.68 12.82 21.38
C GLY A 361 -12.73 13.66 22.10
N GLY A 362 -13.96 13.65 21.59
CA GLY A 362 -15.09 14.46 22.06
C GLY A 362 -15.01 15.96 21.72
N THR A 363 -14.04 16.40 20.92
CA THR A 363 -13.88 17.82 20.52
C THR A 363 -14.11 18.03 19.03
N PHE A 364 -14.13 19.29 18.59
CA PHE A 364 -14.26 19.67 17.19
C PHE A 364 -13.24 20.76 16.81
N GLU A 365 -12.96 20.85 15.52
CA GLU A 365 -12.26 21.96 14.89
C GLU A 365 -13.19 22.68 13.91
N GLU A 366 -12.98 23.98 13.72
CA GLU A 366 -13.81 24.81 12.83
C GLU A 366 -13.14 24.95 11.46
N VAL A 367 -13.92 24.77 10.38
CA VAL A 367 -13.45 24.93 9.00
C VAL A 367 -14.32 25.92 8.24
N GLU A 368 -13.68 26.76 7.42
CA GLU A 368 -14.37 27.71 6.55
C GLU A 368 -13.84 27.69 5.11
N TRP A 369 -14.75 27.90 4.16
CA TRP A 369 -14.44 28.12 2.75
C TRP A 369 -15.06 29.44 2.31
N ASN A 370 -14.28 30.51 2.39
CA ASN A 370 -14.75 31.86 2.14
C ASN A 370 -14.78 32.16 0.62
N GLY A 371 -15.98 32.14 0.03
CA GLY A 371 -16.23 32.66 -1.32
C GLY A 371 -15.66 31.83 -2.48
N LEU A 372 -15.40 30.53 -2.26
CA LEU A 372 -14.91 29.60 -3.28
C LEU A 372 -15.99 29.22 -4.31
N TRP A 373 -17.28 29.43 -3.97
CA TRP A 373 -18.41 29.13 -4.84
C TRP A 373 -19.33 30.35 -5.00
N ARG A 374 -19.97 30.41 -6.17
CA ARG A 374 -21.09 31.31 -6.51
C ARG A 374 -21.95 30.63 -7.58
N ALA A 375 -23.25 30.90 -7.55
CA ALA A 375 -24.17 30.42 -8.57
C ALA A 375 -24.05 31.22 -9.87
N SER A 376 -24.28 30.57 -11.02
CA SER A 376 -24.33 31.21 -12.34
C SER A 376 -25.76 31.36 -12.87
N ALA A 377 -26.74 30.74 -12.23
CA ALA A 377 -28.16 30.78 -12.57
C ALA A 377 -29.01 30.60 -11.30
N THR A 378 -30.31 30.85 -11.39
CA THR A 378 -31.27 30.41 -10.37
C THR A 378 -31.36 28.89 -10.33
N GLY A 379 -31.73 28.32 -9.18
CA GLY A 379 -31.88 26.87 -9.01
C GLY A 379 -31.60 26.38 -7.60
N SER A 380 -31.63 25.06 -7.43
CA SER A 380 -31.16 24.38 -6.23
C SER A 380 -29.83 23.70 -6.54
N TYR A 381 -28.86 23.87 -5.64
CA TYR A 381 -27.51 23.35 -5.73
C TYR A 381 -27.23 22.46 -4.52
N GLU A 382 -26.72 21.25 -4.73
CA GLU A 382 -26.39 20.35 -3.62
C GLU A 382 -24.98 20.66 -3.12
N TYR A 383 -24.80 20.79 -1.81
CA TYR A 383 -23.48 20.81 -1.19
C TYR A 383 -23.26 19.55 -0.36
N THR A 384 -22.01 19.09 -0.31
CA THR A 384 -21.56 18.03 0.60
C THR A 384 -20.25 18.47 1.22
N ILE A 385 -20.16 18.37 2.55
CA ILE A 385 -18.92 18.55 3.29
C ILE A 385 -18.54 17.19 3.86
N CYS A 386 -17.32 16.74 3.61
CA CYS A 386 -16.78 15.48 4.14
C CYS A 386 -15.56 15.73 5.01
N ALA A 387 -15.60 15.26 6.25
CA ALA A 387 -14.42 15.00 7.06
C ALA A 387 -13.60 13.87 6.43
N ASP A 388 -12.29 13.87 6.68
CA ASP A 388 -11.30 13.02 6.00
C ASP A 388 -11.58 12.75 4.51
N GLY A 389 -11.71 13.82 3.71
CA GLY A 389 -12.01 13.78 2.28
C GLY A 389 -10.96 13.05 1.40
N LYS A 390 -9.93 12.47 2.00
CA LYS A 390 -8.97 11.59 1.33
C LYS A 390 -8.95 10.15 1.86
N LYS A 391 -9.61 9.84 2.98
CA LYS A 391 -9.52 8.54 3.67
C LYS A 391 -8.08 8.22 4.10
N GLU A 392 -7.42 9.20 4.71
CA GLU A 392 -6.07 9.10 5.29
C GLU A 392 -6.08 8.63 6.77
N VAL A 393 -7.24 8.62 7.41
CA VAL A 393 -7.51 8.13 8.77
C VAL A 393 -8.31 6.84 8.66
N SER A 394 -8.05 5.88 9.55
CA SER A 394 -8.97 4.75 9.78
C SER A 394 -9.82 5.03 11.02
N GLU A 395 -11.13 4.91 10.84
CA GLU A 395 -12.14 5.39 11.78
C GLU A 395 -13.07 4.26 12.24
N ALA A 396 -13.71 4.43 13.40
CA ALA A 396 -14.66 3.43 13.92
C ALA A 396 -15.94 3.31 13.06
N ASN A 397 -16.20 4.33 12.24
CA ASN A 397 -17.24 4.34 11.22
C ASN A 397 -16.72 5.22 10.06
N GLU A 398 -16.85 4.73 8.83
CA GLU A 398 -16.39 5.38 7.59
C GLU A 398 -17.57 5.94 6.76
N GLU A 399 -18.81 5.76 7.25
CA GLU A 399 -20.06 6.10 6.55
C GLU A 399 -20.70 7.40 7.07
N ASN A 400 -20.22 7.95 8.19
CA ASN A 400 -20.74 9.17 8.85
C ASN A 400 -19.88 10.42 8.65
N ASN A 401 -18.78 10.32 7.88
CA ASN A 401 -17.85 11.42 7.61
C ASN A 401 -18.44 12.58 6.79
N CYS A 402 -19.54 12.35 6.05
CA CYS A 402 -20.10 13.32 5.11
C CYS A 402 -21.47 13.84 5.55
N SER A 403 -21.72 15.13 5.32
CA SER A 403 -23.00 15.79 5.58
C SER A 403 -23.36 16.69 4.40
N SER A 404 -24.61 16.59 3.94
CA SER A 404 -25.10 17.23 2.72
C SER A 404 -26.33 18.10 2.97
N GLY A 405 -26.58 19.04 2.05
CA GLY A 405 -27.80 19.83 2.01
C GLY A 405 -27.93 20.61 0.71
N THR A 406 -28.89 21.53 0.65
CA THR A 406 -29.17 22.32 -0.56
C THR A 406 -29.08 23.82 -0.32
N ILE A 407 -28.56 24.54 -1.32
CA ILE A 407 -28.64 25.99 -1.43
C ILE A 407 -29.65 26.32 -2.53
N THR A 408 -30.61 27.18 -2.23
CA THR A 408 -31.55 27.71 -3.24
C THR A 408 -31.14 29.13 -3.63
N ILE A 409 -31.08 29.38 -4.94
CA ILE A 409 -30.69 30.66 -5.54
C ILE A 409 -31.90 31.23 -6.28
N SER A 410 -32.34 32.42 -5.85
CA SER A 410 -33.36 33.23 -6.51
C SER A 410 -32.73 34.30 -7.42
N GLU A 411 -33.58 34.98 -8.20
CA GLU A 411 -33.19 36.16 -8.98
C GLU A 411 -32.69 37.32 -8.10
#